data_AF-A0A957YX80-F1
#
_entry.id   AF-A0A957YX80-F1
#
_cell.length_a   1.000
_cell.length_b   1.000
_cell.length_c   1.000
_cell.angle_alpha   90.00
_cell.angle_beta   90.00
_cell.angle_gamma   90.00
#
_symmetry.space_group_name_H-M   'P 1'
#
loop_
_entity.id
_entity.type
_entity.pdbx_description
1 polymer ?
#
loop_
_entity_poly.entity_id
_entity_poly.type
_entity_poly.pdbx_seq_one_letter_code
_entity_poly.pdbx_strand_id
1 'polypeptide(L)'
;LFAKHHNKIQFFGYEVANLILVAQQLWVANESGYGLNAETLAALSLLLGSALIWRFDPKARPHLLFYGGLALATGGAFLTAAGYLWTGLSVVLASLETARGGLGVLNGWTAEQALNMLPLPMTISIHWRVARWSLYGYCPLVDYVVSFSPRLGRFINERPFITSTLIKAPLRLEFIGKKVLLGDWIGAAVGLSWLLLGDLALAFNDADLQAYAQRSESGYSLSRDDLDAIGL
;
A
#
# COMPACT_ATOMS: atom_id res chain seq x y z
N LEU A 1 11.67 -8.40 -16.00
CA LEU A 1 10.49 -8.94 -16.73
C LEU A 1 9.55 -9.76 -15.84
N PHE A 2 10.06 -10.54 -14.87
CA PHE A 2 9.26 -11.36 -13.94
C PHE A 2 8.33 -10.56 -13.01
N ALA A 3 8.79 -9.43 -12.45
CA ALA A 3 7.97 -8.52 -11.63
C ALA A 3 6.76 -7.91 -12.37
N LYS A 4 6.80 -7.84 -13.71
CA LYS A 4 5.73 -7.24 -14.55
C LYS A 4 4.51 -8.14 -14.74
N HIS A 5 4.64 -9.45 -14.52
CA HIS A 5 3.54 -10.42 -14.65
C HIS A 5 2.85 -10.73 -13.32
N HIS A 6 3.59 -10.77 -12.21
CA HIS A 6 3.02 -11.08 -10.88
C HIS A 6 2.12 -9.97 -10.33
N ASN A 7 2.48 -8.69 -10.54
CA ASN A 7 1.59 -7.57 -10.20
C ASN A 7 0.23 -7.67 -10.89
N LYS A 8 0.11 -8.35 -12.03
CA LYS A 8 -1.17 -8.47 -12.74
C LYS A 8 -2.11 -9.47 -12.11
N ILE A 9 -1.62 -10.65 -11.70
CA ILE A 9 -2.44 -11.69 -11.05
C ILE A 9 -2.92 -11.18 -9.69
N GLN A 10 -2.02 -10.52 -8.96
CA GLN A 10 -2.30 -9.97 -7.65
C GLN A 10 -3.29 -8.78 -7.70
N PHE A 11 -3.10 -7.90 -8.69
CA PHE A 11 -4.07 -6.86 -9.02
C PHE A 11 -5.42 -7.49 -9.34
N PHE A 12 -5.47 -8.50 -10.22
CA PHE A 12 -6.72 -9.15 -10.60
C PHE A 12 -7.45 -9.78 -9.40
N GLY A 13 -6.72 -10.45 -8.50
CA GLY A 13 -7.30 -11.08 -7.32
C GLY A 13 -7.95 -10.09 -6.35
N TYR A 14 -7.29 -8.95 -6.10
CA TYR A 14 -7.85 -7.88 -5.26
C TYR A 14 -8.98 -7.11 -5.95
N GLU A 15 -8.78 -6.76 -7.21
CA GLU A 15 -9.70 -5.93 -7.99
C GLU A 15 -11.01 -6.64 -8.27
N VAL A 16 -10.97 -7.90 -8.71
CA VAL A 16 -12.18 -8.68 -8.96
C VAL A 16 -12.95 -8.86 -7.67
N ALA A 17 -12.28 -9.14 -6.55
CA ALA A 17 -12.93 -9.28 -5.26
C ALA A 17 -13.56 -7.96 -4.78
N ASN A 18 -12.87 -6.83 -4.96
CA ASN A 18 -13.41 -5.50 -4.63
C ASN A 18 -14.59 -5.13 -5.53
N LEU A 19 -14.52 -5.40 -6.83
CA LEU A 19 -15.62 -5.17 -7.78
C LEU A 19 -16.85 -6.00 -7.44
N ILE A 20 -16.66 -7.28 -7.09
CA ILE A 20 -17.74 -8.16 -6.64
C ILE A 20 -18.38 -7.59 -5.37
N LEU A 21 -17.58 -7.15 -4.39
CA LEU A 21 -18.09 -6.56 -3.15
C LEU A 21 -18.87 -5.27 -3.40
N VAL A 22 -18.36 -4.37 -4.27
CA VAL A 22 -19.07 -3.16 -4.67
C VAL A 22 -20.40 -3.51 -5.37
N ALA A 23 -20.38 -4.45 -6.31
CA ALA A 23 -21.59 -4.87 -7.04
C ALA A 23 -22.64 -5.47 -6.10
N GLN A 24 -22.23 -6.32 -5.16
CA GLN A 24 -23.09 -6.90 -4.13
C GLN A 24 -23.70 -5.81 -3.24
N GLN A 25 -22.88 -4.88 -2.75
CA GLN A 25 -23.36 -3.81 -1.88
C GLN A 25 -24.31 -2.87 -2.61
N LEU A 26 -24.03 -2.54 -3.88
CA LEU A 26 -24.94 -1.74 -4.70
C LEU A 26 -26.26 -2.46 -4.95
N TRP A 27 -26.24 -3.78 -5.16
CA TRP A 27 -27.46 -4.58 -5.30
C TRP A 27 -28.34 -4.51 -4.04
N VAL A 28 -27.74 -4.75 -2.87
CA VAL A 28 -28.45 -4.72 -1.57
C VAL A 28 -28.91 -3.29 -1.20
N ALA A 29 -28.12 -2.27 -1.53
CA ALA A 29 -28.47 -0.87 -1.31
C ALA A 29 -29.67 -0.44 -2.16
N ASN A 30 -29.78 -0.95 -3.40
CA ASN A 30 -30.89 -0.63 -4.30
C ASN A 30 -32.23 -1.19 -3.78
N GLU A 31 -32.19 -2.25 -2.97
CA GLU A 31 -33.36 -2.83 -2.30
C GLU A 31 -33.72 -2.10 -0.99
N SER A 32 -32.76 -1.41 -0.35
CA SER A 32 -32.93 -0.79 0.97
C SER A 32 -33.02 0.73 0.97
N GLY A 33 -32.75 1.41 -0.15
CA GLY A 33 -32.90 2.87 -0.29
C GLY A 33 -31.84 3.72 0.44
N TYR A 34 -30.87 3.08 1.10
CA TYR A 34 -29.75 3.75 1.75
C TYR A 34 -28.54 3.79 0.82
N GLY A 35 -27.93 4.98 0.66
CA GLY A 35 -26.80 5.23 -0.24
C GLY A 35 -25.48 4.53 0.16
N LEU A 36 -24.38 4.92 -0.49
CA LEU A 36 -23.04 4.35 -0.30
C LEU A 36 -22.67 4.16 1.18
N ASN A 37 -22.60 2.91 1.63
CA ASN A 37 -22.21 2.57 3.00
C ASN A 37 -20.67 2.52 3.15
N ALA A 38 -20.19 2.45 4.39
CA ALA A 38 -18.76 2.44 4.70
C ALA A 38 -18.01 1.25 4.07
N GLU A 39 -18.64 0.08 3.94
CA GLU A 39 -18.05 -1.07 3.23
C GLU A 39 -17.84 -0.78 1.73
N THR A 40 -18.81 -0.11 1.09
CA THR A 40 -18.71 0.28 -0.32
C THR A 40 -17.62 1.32 -0.53
N LEU A 41 -17.56 2.33 0.34
CA LEU A 41 -16.49 3.34 0.31
C LEU A 41 -15.11 2.70 0.54
N ALA A 42 -15.01 1.72 1.45
CA ALA A 42 -13.80 0.95 1.65
C ALA A 42 -13.37 0.23 0.37
N ALA A 43 -14.28 -0.52 -0.26
CA ALA A 43 -13.97 -1.27 -1.47
C ALA A 43 -13.57 -0.37 -2.65
N LEU A 44 -14.26 0.76 -2.85
CA LEU A 44 -13.91 1.74 -3.88
C LEU A 44 -12.53 2.36 -3.64
N SER A 45 -12.21 2.69 -2.38
CA SER A 45 -10.92 3.25 -2.02
C SER A 45 -9.78 2.22 -2.19
N LEU A 46 -10.04 0.96 -1.85
CA LEU A 46 -9.11 -0.16 -2.05
C LEU A 46 -8.84 -0.42 -3.54
N LEU A 47 -9.88 -0.34 -4.37
CA LEU A 47 -9.80 -0.44 -5.83
C LEU A 47 -9.00 0.71 -6.43
N LEU A 48 -9.29 1.95 -6.01
CA LEU A 48 -8.54 3.12 -6.47
C LEU A 48 -7.04 2.99 -6.12
N GLY A 49 -6.73 2.62 -4.88
CA GLY A 49 -5.35 2.46 -4.44
C GLY A 49 -4.59 1.39 -5.23
N SER A 50 -5.24 0.25 -5.47
CA SER A 50 -4.70 -0.84 -6.28
C SER A 50 -4.49 -0.42 -7.75
N ALA A 51 -5.41 0.32 -8.35
CA ALA A 51 -5.28 0.84 -9.72
C ALA A 51 -4.13 1.86 -9.87
N LEU A 52 -3.90 2.70 -8.85
CA LEU A 52 -2.77 3.63 -8.82
C LEU A 52 -1.43 2.87 -8.72
N ILE A 53 -1.35 1.88 -7.84
CA ILE A 53 -0.15 1.01 -7.71
C ILE A 53 0.10 0.22 -8.99
N TRP A 54 -0.95 -0.25 -9.66
CA TRP A 54 -0.79 -0.95 -10.94
C TRP A 54 -0.20 -0.06 -12.04
N ARG A 55 -0.53 1.24 -12.03
CA ARG A 55 0.00 2.23 -12.98
C ARG A 55 1.34 2.85 -12.55
N PHE A 56 1.82 2.54 -11.35
CA PHE A 56 3.07 3.05 -10.83
C PHE A 56 4.24 2.66 -11.74
N ASP A 57 5.07 3.66 -12.03
CA ASP A 57 6.32 3.52 -12.74
C ASP A 57 7.33 4.42 -12.02
N PRO A 58 8.42 3.88 -11.45
CA PRO A 58 9.36 4.67 -10.66
C PRO A 58 10.06 5.79 -11.47
N LYS A 59 10.15 5.65 -12.80
CA LYS A 59 10.81 6.65 -13.66
C LYS A 59 9.81 7.65 -14.22
N ALA A 60 8.66 7.18 -14.69
CA ALA A 60 7.68 8.03 -15.37
C ALA A 60 6.64 8.64 -14.42
N ARG A 61 6.22 7.88 -13.39
CA ARG A 61 5.09 8.23 -12.52
C ARG A 61 5.39 7.87 -11.05
N PRO A 62 6.46 8.41 -10.45
CA PRO A 62 6.93 8.01 -9.12
C PRO A 62 5.91 8.28 -8.00
N HIS A 63 5.07 9.31 -8.17
CA HIS A 63 4.07 9.72 -7.19
C HIS A 63 2.91 8.73 -7.00
N LEU A 64 2.66 7.84 -7.98
CA LEU A 64 1.49 6.95 -7.94
C LEU A 64 1.57 5.91 -6.83
N LEU A 65 2.77 5.47 -6.43
CA LEU A 65 2.92 4.56 -5.29
C LEU A 65 2.48 5.21 -3.98
N PHE A 66 2.83 6.49 -3.79
CA PHE A 66 2.44 7.27 -2.63
C PHE A 66 0.91 7.44 -2.54
N TYR A 67 0.28 7.91 -3.63
CA TYR A 67 -1.17 8.09 -3.65
C TYR A 67 -1.94 6.76 -3.59
N GLY A 68 -1.39 5.70 -4.18
CA GLY A 68 -1.91 4.36 -4.05
C GLY A 68 -1.95 3.91 -2.59
N GLY A 69 -0.85 4.10 -1.86
CA GLY A 69 -0.79 3.84 -0.42
C GLY A 69 -1.80 4.66 0.39
N LEU A 70 -1.95 5.96 0.11
CA LEU A 70 -2.97 6.79 0.79
C LEU A 70 -4.41 6.33 0.50
N ALA A 71 -4.74 6.01 -0.75
CA ALA A 71 -6.06 5.51 -1.11
C ALA A 71 -6.37 4.17 -0.44
N LEU A 72 -5.40 3.26 -0.36
CA LEU A 72 -5.55 2.01 0.40
C LEU A 72 -5.74 2.28 1.90
N ALA A 73 -5.01 3.25 2.48
CA ALA A 73 -5.13 3.61 3.89
C ALA A 73 -6.53 4.16 4.21
N THR A 74 -7.07 5.02 3.35
CA THR A 74 -8.45 5.50 3.44
C THR A 74 -9.46 4.34 3.38
N GLY A 75 -9.21 3.34 2.52
CA GLY A 75 -10.02 2.12 2.47
C GLY A 75 -10.01 1.33 3.79
N GLY A 76 -8.83 1.20 4.41
CA GLY A 76 -8.70 0.62 5.75
C GLY A 76 -9.46 1.41 6.83
N ALA A 77 -9.42 2.74 6.78
CA ALA A 77 -10.18 3.59 7.71
C ALA A 77 -11.70 3.39 7.56
N PHE A 78 -12.19 3.26 6.32
CA PHE A 78 -13.60 2.94 6.07
C PHE A 78 -13.98 1.53 6.56
N LEU A 79 -13.10 0.53 6.44
CA LEU A 79 -13.33 -0.79 7.05
C LEU A 79 -13.45 -0.69 8.58
N THR A 80 -12.59 0.11 9.22
CA THR A 80 -12.69 0.37 10.66
C THR A 80 -14.03 1.01 11.00
N ALA A 81 -14.46 2.01 10.24
CA ALA A 81 -15.75 2.68 10.42
C ALA A 81 -16.95 1.74 10.16
N ALA A 82 -16.79 0.73 9.31
CA ALA A 82 -17.76 -0.33 9.06
C ALA A 82 -17.80 -1.41 10.16
N GLY A 83 -17.00 -1.28 11.22
CA GLY A 83 -16.98 -2.21 12.35
C GLY A 83 -15.96 -3.34 12.23
N TYR A 84 -15.07 -3.32 11.24
CA TYR A 84 -13.94 -4.25 11.11
C TYR A 84 -12.67 -3.59 11.66
N LEU A 85 -12.62 -3.41 12.99
CA LEU A 85 -11.60 -2.60 13.64
C LEU A 85 -10.19 -3.11 13.35
N TRP A 86 -9.92 -4.39 13.58
CA TRP A 86 -8.56 -4.91 13.45
C TRP A 86 -8.17 -5.09 11.99
N THR A 87 -9.08 -5.60 11.16
CA THR A 87 -8.86 -5.65 9.70
C THR A 87 -8.55 -4.25 9.15
N GLY A 88 -9.38 -3.26 9.47
CA GLY A 88 -9.25 -1.90 8.98
C GLY A 88 -7.95 -1.23 9.43
N LEU A 89 -7.61 -1.30 10.72
CA LEU A 89 -6.35 -0.77 11.24
C LEU A 89 -5.12 -1.44 10.60
N SER A 90 -5.16 -2.76 10.36
CA SER A 90 -4.07 -3.47 9.68
C SER A 90 -3.84 -2.96 8.26
N VAL A 91 -4.94 -2.69 7.54
CA VAL A 91 -4.90 -2.14 6.18
C VAL A 91 -4.37 -0.71 6.23
N VAL A 92 -4.82 0.12 7.16
CA VAL A 92 -4.31 1.49 7.35
C VAL A 92 -2.79 1.46 7.53
N LEU A 93 -2.27 0.70 8.50
CA LEU A 93 -0.84 0.68 8.81
C LEU A 93 0.01 0.20 7.63
N ALA A 94 -0.36 -0.92 7.01
CA ALA A 94 0.37 -1.43 5.86
C ALA A 94 0.32 -0.51 4.64
N SER A 95 -0.77 0.24 4.48
CA SER A 95 -0.95 1.18 3.39
C SER A 95 -0.19 2.48 3.62
N LEU A 96 -0.07 2.92 4.87
CA LEU A 96 0.83 4.01 5.26
C LEU A 96 2.30 3.65 5.05
N GLU A 97 2.71 2.40 5.31
CA GLU A 97 4.05 1.92 4.93
C GLU A 97 4.26 1.94 3.41
N THR A 98 3.24 1.56 2.63
CA THR A 98 3.29 1.67 1.17
C THR A 98 3.43 3.13 0.72
N ALA A 99 2.69 4.05 1.34
CA ALA A 99 2.79 5.48 1.08
C ALA A 99 4.18 6.03 1.45
N ARG A 100 4.75 5.61 2.59
CA ARG A 100 6.11 5.94 3.03
C ARG A 100 7.16 5.46 2.03
N GLY A 101 7.03 4.23 1.52
CA GLY A 101 7.86 3.74 0.43
C GLY A 101 7.74 4.60 -0.83
N GLY A 102 6.53 5.02 -1.18
CA GLY A 102 6.27 5.95 -2.29
C GLY A 102 6.94 7.33 -2.12
N LEU A 103 6.97 7.87 -0.89
CA LEU A 103 7.75 9.08 -0.57
C LEU A 103 9.25 8.85 -0.77
N GLY A 104 9.77 7.69 -0.37
CA GLY A 104 11.17 7.30 -0.63
C GLY A 104 11.51 7.28 -2.12
N VAL A 105 10.63 6.71 -2.96
CA VAL A 105 10.80 6.71 -4.42
C VAL A 105 10.78 8.14 -4.98
N LEU A 106 9.87 8.99 -4.49
CA LEU A 106 9.83 10.40 -4.89
C LEU A 106 11.13 11.13 -4.52
N ASN A 107 11.65 10.93 -3.30
CA ASN A 107 12.91 11.51 -2.86
C ASN A 107 14.08 11.08 -3.76
N GLY A 108 14.20 9.77 -4.04
CA GLY A 108 15.25 9.23 -4.91
C GLY A 108 15.18 9.80 -6.33
N TRP A 109 13.97 9.88 -6.90
CA TRP A 109 13.77 10.49 -8.22
C TRP A 109 14.14 11.97 -8.22
N THR A 110 13.74 12.74 -7.20
CA THR A 110 14.09 14.17 -7.11
C THR A 110 15.60 14.38 -6.95
N ALA A 111 16.28 13.52 -6.19
CA ALA A 111 17.73 13.55 -6.04
C ALA A 111 18.44 13.23 -7.37
N GLU A 112 17.96 12.22 -8.11
CA GLU A 112 18.50 11.88 -9.43
C GLU A 112 18.39 13.06 -10.42
N GLN A 113 17.27 13.78 -10.44
CA GLN A 113 17.14 14.98 -11.28
C GLN A 113 18.12 16.08 -10.86
N ALA A 114 18.27 16.32 -9.55
CA ALA A 114 19.16 17.33 -9.02
C ALA A 114 20.63 17.06 -9.39
N LEU A 115 21.09 15.80 -9.27
CA LEU A 115 22.45 15.40 -9.64
C LEU A 115 22.74 15.56 -11.14
N ASN A 116 21.73 15.34 -11.97
CA ASN A 116 21.83 15.52 -13.41
C ASN A 116 21.60 16.97 -13.85
N MET A 117 21.49 17.91 -12.91
CA MET A 117 21.22 19.33 -13.16
C MET A 117 19.95 19.56 -14.00
N LEU A 118 18.97 18.66 -13.89
CA LEU A 118 17.71 18.75 -14.61
C LEU A 118 16.67 19.48 -13.76
N PRO A 119 15.88 20.39 -14.35
CA PRO A 119 14.85 21.11 -13.61
C PRO A 119 13.74 20.15 -13.17
N LEU A 120 13.32 20.26 -11.91
CA LEU A 120 12.19 19.50 -11.38
C LEU A 120 10.88 19.99 -12.01
N PRO A 121 10.08 19.10 -12.63
CA PRO A 121 8.75 19.46 -13.09
C PRO A 121 7.90 19.97 -11.93
N MET A 122 7.15 21.06 -12.14
CA MET A 122 6.32 21.67 -11.11
C MET A 122 5.32 20.68 -10.50
N THR A 123 4.78 19.77 -11.31
CA THR A 123 3.88 18.70 -10.86
C THR A 123 4.54 17.78 -9.83
N ILE A 124 5.77 17.32 -10.08
CA ILE A 124 6.50 16.46 -9.14
C ILE A 124 6.83 17.21 -7.85
N SER A 125 7.20 18.49 -7.95
CA SER A 125 7.47 19.33 -6.76
C SER A 125 6.23 19.43 -5.85
N ILE A 126 5.04 19.61 -6.42
CA ILE A 126 3.78 19.63 -5.66
C ILE A 126 3.54 18.27 -4.99
N HIS A 127 3.64 17.17 -5.75
CA HIS A 127 3.43 15.82 -5.20
C HIS A 127 4.40 15.51 -4.06
N TRP A 128 5.66 15.88 -4.21
CA TRP A 128 6.69 15.71 -3.19
C TRP A 128 6.38 16.50 -1.91
N ARG A 129 5.97 17.78 -2.04
CA ARG A 129 5.57 18.60 -0.88
C ARG A 129 4.36 18.01 -0.16
N VAL A 130 3.34 17.61 -0.91
CA VAL A 130 2.13 16.98 -0.35
C VAL A 130 2.51 15.69 0.38
N ALA A 131 3.36 14.85 -0.21
CA ALA A 131 3.79 13.61 0.40
C ALA A 131 4.56 13.83 1.71
N ARG A 132 5.55 14.73 1.73
CA ARG A 132 6.27 15.08 2.96
C ARG A 132 5.34 15.61 4.05
N TRP A 133 4.41 16.49 3.69
CA TRP A 133 3.50 17.07 4.67
C TRP A 133 2.53 16.02 5.24
N SER A 134 1.95 15.18 4.39
CA SER A 134 1.00 14.13 4.81
C SER A 134 1.60 13.07 5.74
N LEU A 135 2.89 12.76 5.58
CA LEU A 135 3.60 11.76 6.38
C LEU A 135 4.54 12.39 7.42
N TYR A 136 4.44 13.71 7.64
CA TYR A 136 5.33 14.45 8.53
C TYR A 136 5.34 13.88 9.95
N GLY A 137 4.17 13.48 10.46
CA GLY A 137 4.07 12.82 11.78
C GLY A 137 4.36 11.32 11.74
N TYR A 138 4.03 10.66 10.62
CA TYR A 138 4.14 9.20 10.50
C TYR A 138 5.60 8.72 10.38
N CYS A 139 6.40 9.34 9.51
CA CYS A 139 7.78 8.91 9.28
C CYS A 139 8.64 8.96 10.56
N PRO A 140 8.67 10.07 11.32
CA PRO A 140 9.46 10.14 12.55
C PRO A 140 8.99 9.15 13.62
N LEU A 141 7.67 8.87 13.67
CA LEU A 141 7.13 7.88 14.59
C LEU A 141 7.64 6.47 14.25
N VAL A 142 7.65 6.10 12.98
CA VAL A 142 8.20 4.82 12.53
C VAL A 142 9.68 4.74 12.84
N ASP A 143 10.45 5.79 12.54
CA ASP A 143 11.89 5.85 12.84
C ASP A 143 12.15 5.70 14.35
N TYR A 144 11.34 6.37 15.18
CA TYR A 144 11.38 6.24 16.62
C TYR A 144 11.11 4.79 17.07
N VAL A 145 10.03 4.17 16.61
CA VAL A 145 9.67 2.78 16.96
C VAL A 145 10.78 1.80 16.54
N VAL A 146 11.31 1.98 15.34
CA VAL A 146 12.38 1.14 14.80
C VAL A 146 13.69 1.32 15.59
N SER A 147 13.96 2.52 16.13
CA SER A 147 15.16 2.79 16.92
C SER A 147 15.28 1.92 18.18
N PHE A 148 14.14 1.49 18.77
CA PHE A 148 14.12 0.62 19.94
C PHE A 148 14.58 -0.81 19.64
N SER A 149 14.51 -1.25 18.39
CA SER A 149 14.96 -2.58 17.99
C SER A 149 15.56 -2.55 16.59
N PRO A 150 16.88 -2.33 16.47
CA PRO A 150 17.58 -2.31 15.18
C PRO A 150 17.46 -3.62 14.38
N ARG A 151 17.19 -4.75 15.06
CA ARG A 151 16.90 -6.03 14.41
C ARG A 151 15.50 -6.07 13.81
N LEU A 152 14.50 -5.56 14.54
CA LEU A 152 13.14 -5.43 14.03
C LEU A 152 13.08 -4.40 12.89
N GLY A 153 13.82 -3.30 13.01
CA GLY A 153 14.01 -2.31 11.94
C GLY A 153 14.52 -2.92 10.65
N ARG A 154 15.61 -3.68 10.73
CA ARG A 154 16.13 -4.43 9.58
C ARG A 154 15.11 -5.41 9.03
N PHE A 155 14.42 -6.17 9.87
CA PHE A 155 13.39 -7.09 9.40
C PHE A 155 12.24 -6.39 8.65
N ILE A 156 11.72 -5.28 9.19
CA ILE A 156 10.66 -4.48 8.57
C ILE A 156 11.14 -3.89 7.23
N ASN A 157 12.35 -3.33 7.21
CA ASN A 157 12.90 -2.67 6.03
C ASN A 157 13.34 -3.66 4.94
N GLU A 158 13.87 -4.82 5.32
CA GLU A 158 14.41 -5.83 4.39
C GLU A 158 13.34 -6.79 3.87
N ARG A 159 12.25 -7.01 4.63
CA ARG A 159 11.15 -7.93 4.29
C ARG A 159 9.78 -7.29 4.46
N PRO A 160 9.50 -6.19 3.73
CA PRO A 160 8.27 -5.43 3.92
C PRO A 160 7.00 -6.25 3.59
N PHE A 161 7.07 -7.22 2.67
CA PHE A 161 5.89 -7.98 2.26
C PHE A 161 5.57 -9.12 3.22
N ILE A 162 6.56 -9.89 3.66
CA ILE A 162 6.35 -10.89 4.73
C ILE A 162 5.83 -10.21 6.01
N THR A 163 6.43 -9.07 6.38
CA THR A 163 5.98 -8.31 7.55
C THR A 163 4.52 -7.86 7.38
N SER A 164 4.17 -7.32 6.21
CA SER A 164 2.80 -6.91 5.89
C SER A 164 1.80 -8.08 6.00
N THR A 165 2.15 -9.25 5.45
CA THR A 165 1.31 -10.45 5.47
C THR A 165 1.14 -11.00 6.88
N LEU A 166 2.20 -11.07 7.68
CA LEU A 166 2.13 -11.53 9.06
C LEU A 166 1.24 -10.64 9.93
N ILE A 167 1.23 -9.34 9.67
CA ILE A 167 0.35 -8.39 10.35
C ILE A 167 -1.09 -8.54 9.87
N LYS A 168 -1.33 -8.63 8.55
CA LYS A 168 -2.67 -8.63 7.96
C LYS A 168 -3.41 -9.96 8.10
N ALA A 169 -2.73 -11.09 7.96
CA ALA A 169 -3.37 -12.39 7.81
C ALA A 169 -4.28 -12.76 9.01
N PRO A 170 -3.84 -12.61 10.28
CA PRO A 170 -4.70 -12.86 11.42
C PRO A 170 -5.88 -11.87 11.50
N LEU A 171 -5.65 -10.63 11.07
CA LEU A 171 -6.62 -9.55 11.19
C LEU A 171 -7.69 -9.63 10.09
N ARG A 172 -7.41 -10.29 8.96
CA ARG A 172 -8.41 -10.59 7.91
C ARG A 172 -9.35 -11.75 8.26
N LEU A 173 -8.95 -12.63 9.19
CA LEU A 173 -9.85 -13.66 9.72
C LEU A 173 -11.01 -13.04 10.51
N GLU A 174 -10.85 -11.84 11.09
CA GLU A 174 -11.96 -11.09 11.71
C GLU A 174 -13.05 -10.78 10.69
N PHE A 175 -12.67 -10.20 9.54
CA PHE A 175 -13.61 -9.88 8.47
C PHE A 175 -14.32 -11.14 7.94
N ILE A 176 -13.55 -12.19 7.62
CA ILE A 176 -14.10 -13.46 7.12
C ILE A 176 -15.07 -14.07 8.15
N GLY A 177 -14.64 -14.15 9.41
CA GLY A 177 -15.46 -14.72 10.49
C GLY A 177 -16.77 -13.95 10.69
N LYS A 178 -16.71 -12.62 10.71
CA LYS A 178 -17.92 -11.76 10.82
C LYS A 178 -18.87 -11.99 9.65
N LYS A 179 -18.36 -12.04 8.41
CA LYS A 179 -19.20 -12.28 7.22
C LYS A 179 -19.85 -13.67 7.23
N VAL A 180 -19.11 -14.70 7.62
CA VAL A 180 -19.66 -16.06 7.79
C VAL A 180 -20.77 -16.09 8.86
N LEU A 181 -20.55 -15.45 10.01
CA LEU A 181 -21.55 -15.39 11.08
C LEU A 181 -22.83 -14.64 10.67
N LEU A 182 -22.72 -13.68 9.75
CA LEU A 182 -23.86 -12.95 9.17
C LEU A 182 -24.53 -13.68 7.99
N GLY A 183 -24.02 -14.84 7.57
CA GLY A 183 -24.50 -15.57 6.39
C GLY A 183 -24.10 -14.94 5.04
N ASP A 184 -23.20 -13.94 5.05
CA ASP A 184 -22.69 -13.27 3.85
C ASP A 184 -21.53 -14.07 3.24
N TRP A 185 -21.87 -15.14 2.51
CA TRP A 185 -20.89 -16.04 1.89
C TRP A 185 -20.05 -15.36 0.81
N ILE A 186 -20.60 -14.36 0.11
CA ILE A 186 -19.87 -13.60 -0.91
C ILE A 186 -18.83 -12.71 -0.24
N GLY A 187 -19.20 -11.97 0.80
CA GLY A 187 -18.28 -11.18 1.59
C GLY A 187 -17.18 -12.05 2.22
N ALA A 188 -17.53 -13.22 2.76
CA ALA A 188 -16.56 -14.16 3.29
C ALA A 188 -15.57 -14.66 2.22
N ALA A 189 -16.06 -14.99 1.02
CA ALA A 189 -15.22 -15.41 -0.10
C ALA A 189 -14.29 -14.29 -0.58
N VAL A 190 -14.76 -13.03 -0.59
CA VAL A 190 -13.94 -11.84 -0.89
C VAL A 190 -12.82 -11.70 0.13
N GLY A 191 -13.13 -11.80 1.44
CA GLY A 191 -12.13 -11.74 2.49
C GLY A 191 -11.10 -12.88 2.40
N LEU A 192 -11.53 -14.08 2.00
CA LEU A 192 -10.64 -15.21 1.78
C LEU A 192 -9.73 -15.01 0.56
N SER A 193 -10.26 -14.45 -0.53
CA SER A 193 -9.47 -14.08 -1.71
C SER A 193 -8.38 -13.08 -1.35
N TRP A 194 -8.72 -12.03 -0.60
CA TRP A 194 -7.77 -11.06 -0.08
C TRP A 194 -6.64 -11.74 0.69
N LEU A 195 -6.98 -12.64 1.61
CA LEU A 195 -6.00 -13.38 2.42
C LEU A 195 -5.09 -14.28 1.57
N LEU A 196 -5.68 -15.13 0.73
CA LEU A 196 -4.97 -16.18 0.01
C LEU A 196 -4.26 -15.67 -1.25
N LEU A 197 -4.97 -14.94 -2.11
CA LEU A 197 -4.43 -14.48 -3.39
C LEU A 197 -3.68 -13.16 -3.26
N GLY A 198 -4.02 -12.38 -2.23
CA GLY A 198 -3.41 -11.11 -1.96
C GLY A 198 -2.16 -11.23 -1.10
N ASP A 199 -2.36 -11.46 0.21
CA ASP A 199 -1.29 -11.38 1.19
C ASP A 199 -0.37 -12.60 1.16
N LEU A 200 -0.91 -13.81 1.03
CA LEU A 200 -0.10 -15.03 1.01
C LEU A 200 0.76 -15.13 -0.26
N ALA A 201 0.19 -14.78 -1.42
CA ALA A 201 0.93 -14.75 -2.68
C ALA A 201 2.10 -13.75 -2.65
N LEU A 202 1.94 -12.61 -1.96
CA LEU A 202 3.03 -11.66 -1.72
C LEU A 202 4.14 -12.23 -0.87
N ALA A 203 3.78 -12.86 0.25
CA ALA A 203 4.76 -13.41 1.19
C ALA A 203 5.62 -14.49 0.53
N PHE A 204 5.04 -15.33 -0.33
CA PHE A 204 5.80 -16.35 -1.06
C PHE A 204 6.78 -15.78 -2.08
N ASN A 205 6.61 -14.53 -2.50
CA ASN A 205 7.45 -13.89 -3.51
C ASN A 205 8.46 -12.86 -2.93
N ASP A 206 8.54 -12.76 -1.61
CA ASP A 206 9.36 -11.77 -0.91
C ASP A 206 10.86 -11.90 -1.24
N ALA A 207 11.37 -13.13 -1.40
CA ALA A 207 12.77 -13.40 -1.74
C ALA A 207 13.18 -12.86 -3.13
N ASP A 208 12.33 -13.04 -4.14
CA ASP A 208 12.60 -12.56 -5.51
C ASP A 208 12.49 -11.03 -5.60
N LEU A 209 11.57 -10.43 -4.83
CA LEU A 209 11.42 -8.99 -4.71
C LEU A 209 12.62 -8.35 -3.98
N GLN A 210 13.12 -9.01 -2.92
CA GLN A 210 14.31 -8.57 -2.19
C GLN A 210 15.56 -8.63 -3.08
N ALA A 211 15.74 -9.71 -3.85
CA ALA A 211 16.85 -9.85 -4.79
C ALA A 211 16.84 -8.78 -5.90
N TYR A 212 15.66 -8.24 -6.25
CA TYR A 212 15.53 -7.13 -7.17
C TYR A 212 15.88 -5.78 -6.52
N ALA A 213 15.41 -5.52 -5.31
CA ALA A 213 15.69 -4.27 -4.57
C ALA A 213 17.19 -4.09 -4.28
N GLN A 214 17.87 -5.17 -3.86
CA GLN A 214 19.31 -5.14 -3.62
C GLN A 214 20.12 -4.82 -4.88
N ARG A 215 19.68 -5.28 -6.05
CA ARG A 215 20.34 -4.94 -7.34
C ARG A 215 20.17 -3.48 -7.72
N SER A 216 19.07 -2.83 -7.33
CA SER A 216 18.89 -1.40 -7.61
C SER A 216 19.71 -0.51 -6.67
N GLU A 217 19.84 -0.89 -5.39
CA GLU A 217 20.69 -0.15 -4.44
C GLU A 217 22.17 -0.22 -4.79
N SER A 218 22.66 -1.37 -5.28
CA SER A 218 24.06 -1.48 -5.74
C SER A 218 24.40 -0.61 -6.95
N GLY A 219 23.40 -0.04 -7.62
CA GLY A 219 23.59 0.88 -8.75
C GLY A 219 23.50 2.38 -8.40
N TYR A 220 23.01 2.74 -7.21
CA TYR A 220 22.62 4.12 -6.86
C TYR A 220 22.85 4.47 -5.37
N SER A 221 23.95 4.02 -4.76
CA SER A 221 24.28 4.46 -3.40
C SER A 221 24.98 5.83 -3.44
N LEU A 222 24.23 6.90 -3.26
CA LEU A 222 24.80 8.20 -2.85
C LEU A 222 24.85 8.26 -1.33
N SER A 223 25.96 8.76 -0.82
CA SER A 223 26.15 9.02 0.60
C SER A 223 25.13 10.05 1.09
N ARG A 224 24.80 10.00 2.38
CA ARG A 224 24.06 11.07 3.05
C ARG A 224 24.78 12.42 2.89
N ASP A 225 26.11 12.39 2.85
CA ASP A 225 26.94 13.57 2.60
C ASP A 225 26.79 14.11 1.17
N ASP A 226 26.51 13.25 0.20
CA ASP A 226 26.28 13.66 -1.20
C ASP A 226 24.91 14.34 -1.35
N LEU A 227 23.92 13.92 -0.56
CA LEU A 227 22.58 14.52 -0.51
C LEU A 227 22.60 15.89 0.20
N ASP A 228 23.31 15.98 1.33
CA ASP A 228 23.48 17.24 2.06
C ASP A 228 24.28 18.27 1.22
N ALA A 229 25.25 17.82 0.42
CA ALA A 229 26.06 18.66 -0.47
C ALA A 229 25.26 19.30 -1.63
N ILE A 230 24.15 18.68 -2.06
CA ILE A 230 23.24 19.22 -3.09
C ILE A 230 22.03 19.94 -2.48
N GLY A 231 22.02 20.15 -1.16
CA GLY A 231 21.00 20.93 -0.46
C GLY A 231 19.66 20.21 -0.25
N LEU A 232 19.68 18.87 -0.14
CA LEU A 232 18.50 18.02 0.07
C LEU A 232 18.49 17.32 1.42
#